data_AF-A0A964MXL9-F1
#
_entry.id   AF-A0A964MXL9-F1
#
_cell.length_a   1.000
_cell.length_b   1.000
_cell.length_c   1.000
_cell.angle_alpha   90.00
_cell.angle_beta   90.00
_cell.angle_gamma   90.00
#
_symmetry.space_group_name_H-M   'P 1'
#
loop_
_entity.id
_entity.type
_entity.pdbx_description
1 polymer ?
#
loop_
_entity_poly.entity_id
_entity_poly.type
_entity_poly.pdbx_seq_one_letter_code
_entity_poly.pdbx_strand_id
1 'polypeptide(L)'
;MGHARRSGRRGGPHAPRAHGSVDRVGIPRCRRHGRATVRRSDGQADARSRAITLEHPIMKRLIYSLAFFVCVAAAGTPVFAQQSRGLRVEFQGPGGHSSGAYGRVSALHAAARAVILIQQALPSGSYQITNLTGGNSVNSIASDGLIELKLTAANAAAYQKLVTAVTNAAAEGAAAENAFRGVKAGDLTSGAPATVRSVVTPL
;
A
#
# COMPACT_ATOMS: atom_id res chain seq x y z
N MET A 1 -64.76 1.77 -18.18
CA MET A 1 -65.68 0.62 -18.05
C MET A 1 -65.01 -0.44 -17.18
N GLY A 2 -65.76 -1.35 -16.53
CA GLY A 2 -65.20 -2.33 -15.58
C GLY A 2 -64.97 -1.73 -14.19
N HIS A 3 -66.02 -1.43 -13.43
CA HIS A 3 -66.77 -2.32 -12.52
C HIS A 3 -66.15 -2.46 -11.12
N ALA A 4 -67.02 -2.54 -10.10
CA ALA A 4 -66.68 -2.44 -8.69
C ALA A 4 -67.53 -3.43 -7.86
N ARG A 5 -67.28 -3.46 -6.53
CA ARG A 5 -68.00 -4.24 -5.49
C ARG A 5 -67.58 -5.73 -5.42
N ARG A 6 -67.70 -6.46 -4.28
CA ARG A 6 -68.34 -6.13 -2.98
C ARG A 6 -67.76 -6.93 -1.78
N SER A 7 -67.53 -6.24 -0.66
CA SER A 7 -67.80 -6.58 0.76
C SER A 7 -67.71 -8.03 1.35
N GLY A 8 -67.00 -8.13 2.49
CA GLY A 8 -67.52 -8.69 3.75
C GLY A 8 -67.39 -10.20 4.01
N ARG A 9 -67.77 -10.76 5.18
CA ARG A 9 -68.07 -10.22 6.54
C ARG A 9 -68.28 -11.38 7.54
N ARG A 10 -67.72 -11.30 8.77
CA ARG A 10 -68.05 -12.03 10.05
C ARG A 10 -66.96 -11.63 11.08
N GLY A 11 -67.16 -11.44 12.40
CA GLY A 11 -68.30 -11.63 13.30
C GLY A 11 -68.27 -13.03 13.97
N GLY A 12 -68.26 -13.21 15.30
CA GLY A 12 -68.42 -12.27 16.42
C GLY A 12 -68.11 -12.95 17.79
N PRO A 13 -68.95 -12.81 18.83
CA PRO A 13 -68.72 -11.89 19.97
C PRO A 13 -68.56 -12.61 21.33
N HIS A 14 -68.42 -11.86 22.45
CA HIS A 14 -69.29 -11.93 23.65
C HIS A 14 -68.87 -10.96 24.79
N ALA A 15 -69.82 -10.58 25.63
CA ALA A 15 -69.68 -9.84 26.92
C ALA A 15 -70.80 -10.34 27.88
N PRO A 16 -70.82 -10.04 29.20
CA PRO A 16 -71.52 -8.81 29.66
C PRO A 16 -71.14 -8.17 31.04
N ARG A 17 -71.47 -6.86 31.15
CA ARG A 17 -72.07 -6.08 32.28
C ARG A 17 -71.83 -6.42 33.78
N ALA A 18 -71.12 -5.51 34.46
CA ALA A 18 -71.47 -4.67 35.63
C ALA A 18 -72.56 -5.04 36.68
N HIS A 19 -72.31 -4.74 37.98
CA HIS A 19 -73.29 -4.31 39.02
C HIS A 19 -72.63 -3.78 40.34
N GLY A 20 -73.12 -2.65 40.90
CA GLY A 20 -72.92 -2.14 42.31
C GLY A 20 -71.50 -1.71 42.76
N SER A 21 -71.26 -0.96 43.85
CA SER A 21 -72.02 -0.02 44.74
C SER A 21 -70.97 0.76 45.59
N VAL A 22 -70.99 2.09 45.83
CA VAL A 22 -71.86 2.86 46.75
C VAL A 22 -71.77 2.30 48.19
N ASP A 23 -71.33 3.00 49.27
CA ASP A 23 -70.99 4.42 49.60
C ASP A 23 -70.07 4.43 50.88
N ARG A 24 -69.66 5.47 51.67
CA ARG A 24 -69.82 6.95 51.80
C ARG A 24 -68.66 7.57 52.64
N VAL A 25 -68.53 8.91 52.70
CA VAL A 25 -67.62 9.69 53.59
C VAL A 25 -67.98 9.60 55.08
N GLY A 26 -66.98 9.53 55.99
CA GLY A 26 -67.18 9.56 57.46
C GLY A 26 -65.95 10.01 58.29
N ILE A 27 -66.03 11.20 58.90
CA ILE A 27 -65.03 11.89 59.77
C ILE A 27 -65.81 12.36 61.03
N PRO A 28 -65.25 12.62 62.26
CA PRO A 28 -63.86 12.60 62.79
C PRO A 28 -63.67 11.48 63.88
N ARG A 29 -62.90 11.48 65.00
CA ARG A 29 -62.23 12.47 65.90
C ARG A 29 -60.99 11.92 66.67
N CYS A 30 -60.06 12.85 66.95
CA CYS A 30 -59.26 13.03 68.19
C CYS A 30 -58.37 11.90 68.81
N ARG A 31 -57.07 11.98 68.47
CA ARG A 31 -55.98 12.47 69.37
C ARG A 31 -55.82 11.88 70.79
N ARG A 32 -54.72 11.14 70.99
CA ARG A 32 -53.81 11.33 72.15
C ARG A 32 -52.35 11.16 71.72
N HIS A 33 -51.47 12.06 72.15
CA HIS A 33 -50.02 11.96 71.86
C HIS A 33 -49.33 11.07 72.89
N GLY A 34 -48.71 9.97 72.46
CA GLY A 34 -47.69 9.27 73.23
C GLY A 34 -46.33 9.92 73.00
N ARG A 35 -45.68 10.41 74.06
CA ARG A 35 -44.35 11.05 73.99
C ARG A 35 -43.24 10.00 74.01
N ALA A 36 -42.98 9.36 72.88
CA ALA A 36 -41.87 8.42 72.73
C ALA A 36 -40.50 9.14 72.84
N THR A 37 -39.57 8.55 73.57
CA THR A 37 -38.23 9.11 73.81
C THR A 37 -37.28 8.83 72.65
N VAL A 38 -36.41 9.80 72.34
CA VAL A 38 -35.32 9.58 71.38
C VAL A 38 -34.30 8.64 72.00
N ARG A 39 -34.12 7.46 71.40
CA ARG A 39 -32.96 6.59 71.65
C ARG A 39 -32.27 6.35 70.32
N ARG A 40 -31.00 6.76 70.21
CA ARG A 40 -30.16 6.38 69.06
C ARG A 40 -29.93 4.86 69.08
N SER A 41 -29.93 4.28 67.89
CA SER A 41 -29.29 3.00 67.59
C SER A 41 -28.36 3.24 66.40
N ASP A 42 -27.08 2.97 66.59
CA ASP A 42 -26.05 3.29 65.61
C ASP A 42 -26.01 2.29 64.43
N GLY A 43 -25.31 2.65 63.36
CA GLY A 43 -24.87 1.67 62.36
C GLY A 43 -25.65 1.58 61.04
N GLN A 44 -25.96 2.70 60.39
CA GLN A 44 -26.19 2.69 58.93
C GLN A 44 -24.85 2.95 58.22
N ALA A 45 -24.05 1.91 58.03
CA ALA A 45 -22.80 1.99 57.28
C ALA A 45 -23.06 2.17 55.77
N ASP A 46 -22.08 2.75 55.07
CA ASP A 46 -22.25 3.33 53.74
C ASP A 46 -22.55 2.31 52.62
N ALA A 47 -23.08 2.79 51.51
CA ALA A 47 -23.49 1.99 50.36
C ALA A 47 -22.27 1.33 49.68
N ARG A 48 -22.05 0.05 50.00
CA ARG A 48 -20.90 -0.74 49.53
C ARG A 48 -20.66 -0.61 48.03
N SER A 49 -19.48 -0.12 47.67
CA SER A 49 -18.96 -0.07 46.30
C SER A 49 -19.09 -1.43 45.64
N ARG A 50 -19.88 -1.51 44.55
CA ARG A 50 -19.89 -2.70 43.69
C ARG A 50 -18.61 -2.68 42.85
N ALA A 51 -17.64 -3.51 43.22
CA ALA A 51 -16.49 -3.78 42.37
C ALA A 51 -16.98 -4.24 40.99
N ILE A 52 -16.42 -3.66 39.92
CA ILE A 52 -16.71 -4.10 38.55
C ILE A 52 -15.91 -5.39 38.33
N THR A 53 -16.55 -6.53 38.58
CA THR A 53 -15.94 -7.84 38.35
C THR A 53 -15.61 -8.01 36.87
N LEU A 54 -14.41 -8.51 36.56
CA LEU A 54 -13.94 -8.75 35.18
C LEU A 54 -14.81 -9.75 34.38
N GLU A 55 -15.74 -10.42 35.05
CA GLU A 55 -16.66 -11.41 34.48
C GLU A 55 -17.81 -10.83 33.63
N HIS A 56 -17.91 -9.51 33.46
CA HIS A 56 -18.99 -8.91 32.67
C HIS A 56 -18.90 -9.34 31.19
N PRO A 57 -19.98 -9.82 30.53
CA PRO A 57 -19.90 -10.40 29.19
C PRO A 57 -19.49 -9.40 28.10
N ILE A 58 -19.72 -8.11 28.33
CA ILE A 58 -19.23 -7.02 27.48
C ILE A 58 -17.70 -6.92 27.55
N MET A 59 -17.11 -7.06 28.74
CA MET A 59 -15.66 -6.99 28.95
C MET A 59 -14.96 -8.18 28.29
N LYS A 60 -15.51 -9.40 28.41
CA LYS A 60 -14.98 -10.58 27.71
C LYS A 60 -14.99 -10.41 26.19
N ARG A 61 -16.08 -9.88 25.61
CA ARG A 61 -16.13 -9.56 24.17
C ARG A 61 -15.08 -8.53 23.75
N LEU A 62 -14.82 -7.52 24.58
CA LEU A 62 -13.85 -6.46 24.32
C LEU A 62 -12.39 -6.96 24.46
N ILE A 63 -12.14 -7.87 25.41
CA ILE A 63 -10.86 -8.59 25.52
C ILE A 63 -10.65 -9.50 24.31
N TYR A 64 -11.66 -10.26 23.87
CA TYR A 64 -11.53 -11.14 22.70
C TYR A 64 -11.37 -10.37 21.38
N SER A 65 -12.04 -9.22 21.20
CA SER A 65 -11.83 -8.40 20.00
C SER A 65 -10.45 -7.73 20.02
N LEU A 66 -9.98 -7.24 21.17
CA LEU A 66 -8.61 -6.71 21.31
C LEU A 66 -7.56 -7.78 21.05
N ALA A 67 -7.72 -8.98 21.63
CA ALA A 67 -6.84 -10.12 21.39
C ALA A 67 -6.85 -10.56 19.92
N PHE A 68 -8.02 -10.56 19.26
CA PHE A 68 -8.13 -10.86 17.83
C PHE A 68 -7.36 -9.82 16.99
N PHE A 69 -7.53 -8.52 17.26
CA PHE A 69 -6.76 -7.46 16.59
C PHE A 69 -5.25 -7.59 16.83
N VAL A 70 -4.82 -7.92 18.05
CA VAL A 70 -3.40 -8.16 18.37
C VAL A 70 -2.86 -9.39 17.64
N CYS A 71 -3.61 -10.49 17.57
CA CYS A 71 -3.22 -11.69 16.80
C CYS A 71 -3.14 -11.41 15.30
N VAL A 72 -4.08 -10.65 14.73
CA VAL A 72 -4.05 -10.26 13.30
C VAL A 72 -2.87 -9.32 13.02
N ALA A 73 -2.56 -8.38 13.93
CA ALA A 73 -1.39 -7.52 13.80
C ALA A 73 -0.06 -8.30 13.94
N ALA A 74 0.02 -9.25 14.87
CA ALA A 74 1.19 -10.10 15.06
C ALA A 74 1.41 -11.13 13.93
N ALA A 75 0.34 -11.51 13.22
CA ALA A 75 0.41 -12.30 11.99
C ALA A 75 0.79 -11.47 10.76
N GLY A 76 0.87 -10.13 10.88
CA GLY A 76 1.41 -9.25 9.86
C GLY A 76 2.90 -9.49 9.66
N THR A 77 3.26 -10.27 8.64
CA THR A 77 4.66 -10.49 8.25
C THR A 77 5.37 -9.14 8.10
N PRO A 78 6.56 -8.95 8.69
CA PRO A 78 7.30 -7.71 8.51
C PRO A 78 7.60 -7.54 7.02
N VAL A 79 7.02 -6.51 6.40
CA VAL A 79 7.43 -6.06 5.08
C VAL A 79 8.84 -5.50 5.25
N PHE A 80 9.85 -6.35 5.04
CA PHE A 80 11.24 -5.94 4.95
C PHE A 80 11.31 -4.73 4.03
N ALA A 81 11.86 -3.62 4.53
CA ALA A 81 11.71 -2.29 3.94
C ALA A 81 12.30 -2.25 2.53
N GLN A 82 11.47 -2.56 1.53
CA GLN A 82 11.89 -2.85 0.16
C GLN A 82 12.41 -1.56 -0.47
N GLN A 83 13.74 -1.49 -0.60
CA GLN A 83 14.42 -0.33 -1.13
C GLN A 83 14.21 -0.30 -2.63
N SER A 84 13.55 0.75 -3.10
CA SER A 84 13.44 1.05 -4.52
C SER A 84 14.06 2.40 -4.79
N ARG A 85 14.93 2.45 -5.80
CA ARG A 85 15.72 3.63 -6.19
C ARG A 85 15.81 3.70 -7.71
N GLY A 86 16.03 4.90 -8.22
CA GLY A 86 16.42 5.08 -9.61
C GLY A 86 17.87 4.63 -9.83
N LEU A 87 18.15 4.27 -11.07
CA LEU A 87 19.49 4.05 -11.60
C LEU A 87 19.49 4.58 -13.03
N ARG A 88 20.55 5.28 -13.40
CA ARG A 88 20.76 5.79 -14.75
C ARG A 88 21.97 5.09 -15.38
N VAL A 89 21.87 4.79 -16.67
CA VAL A 89 22.98 4.33 -17.51
C VAL A 89 23.10 5.27 -18.70
N GLU A 90 24.24 5.95 -18.80
CA GLU A 90 24.57 6.88 -19.89
C GLU A 90 25.60 6.24 -20.82
N PHE A 91 25.34 6.27 -22.12
CA PHE A 91 26.21 5.78 -23.20
C PHE A 91 26.70 6.97 -24.02
N GLN A 92 28.01 7.03 -24.27
CA GLN A 92 28.63 8.05 -25.10
C GLN A 92 29.47 7.41 -26.19
N GLY A 93 29.24 7.80 -27.44
CA GLY A 93 30.02 7.46 -28.62
C GLY A 93 30.28 8.69 -29.51
N PRO A 94 30.86 8.49 -30.71
CA PRO A 94 31.32 9.57 -31.59
C PRO A 94 30.22 10.27 -32.41
N GLY A 95 29.07 9.62 -32.64
CA GLY A 95 27.99 10.13 -33.49
C GLY A 95 28.44 10.49 -34.92
N GLY A 96 27.71 11.42 -35.56
CA GLY A 96 28.03 11.99 -36.89
C GLY A 96 26.87 11.95 -37.87
N HIS A 97 27.02 12.55 -39.06
CA HIS A 97 26.02 12.47 -40.12
C HIS A 97 25.85 11.03 -40.64
N SER A 98 24.60 10.58 -40.76
CA SER A 98 24.24 9.23 -41.24
C SER A 98 24.89 8.86 -42.58
N SER A 99 24.91 9.78 -43.53
CA SER A 99 25.32 9.57 -44.92
C SER A 99 26.84 9.50 -45.11
N GLY A 100 27.62 10.23 -44.31
CA GLY A 100 29.07 10.30 -44.41
C GLY A 100 29.82 9.48 -43.35
N ALA A 101 29.15 9.08 -42.27
CA ALA A 101 29.74 8.34 -41.16
C ALA A 101 29.13 6.93 -40.96
N TYR A 102 28.38 6.42 -41.95
CA TYR A 102 27.81 5.08 -41.92
C TYR A 102 28.89 4.03 -41.62
N GLY A 103 28.59 3.10 -40.71
CA GLY A 103 29.56 2.13 -40.20
C GLY A 103 30.17 2.52 -38.84
N ARG A 104 30.08 3.78 -38.38
CA ARG A 104 30.35 4.12 -36.97
C ARG A 104 29.39 3.38 -36.02
N VAL A 105 29.84 3.22 -34.78
CA VAL A 105 29.02 2.78 -33.64
C VAL A 105 27.97 3.83 -33.26
N SER A 106 26.84 3.37 -32.74
CA SER A 106 25.77 4.22 -32.22
C SER A 106 25.59 4.00 -30.73
N ALA A 107 25.62 5.07 -29.93
CA ALA A 107 25.44 4.98 -28.48
C ALA A 107 24.03 4.46 -28.11
N LEU A 108 23.00 4.82 -28.88
CA LEU A 108 21.64 4.29 -28.71
C LEU A 108 21.55 2.79 -29.06
N HIS A 109 22.33 2.28 -30.01
CA HIS A 109 22.39 0.83 -30.27
C HIS A 109 23.04 0.08 -29.10
N ALA A 110 24.14 0.62 -28.54
CA ALA A 110 24.76 0.04 -27.35
C ALA A 110 23.78 0.01 -26.15
N ALA A 111 23.01 1.09 -25.95
CA ALA A 111 21.95 1.14 -24.95
C ALA A 111 20.86 0.08 -25.22
N ALA A 112 20.38 -0.06 -26.46
CA ALA A 112 19.40 -1.08 -26.83
C ALA A 112 19.91 -2.52 -26.62
N ARG A 113 21.20 -2.80 -26.91
CA ARG A 113 21.84 -4.08 -26.60
C ARG A 113 21.90 -4.32 -25.09
N ALA A 114 22.29 -3.31 -24.31
CA ALA A 114 22.34 -3.39 -22.85
C ALA A 114 20.96 -3.64 -22.23
N VAL A 115 19.86 -3.10 -22.78
CA VAL A 115 18.49 -3.40 -22.32
C VAL A 115 18.19 -4.91 -22.37
N ILE A 116 18.57 -5.60 -23.44
CA ILE A 116 18.36 -7.05 -23.58
C ILE A 116 19.22 -7.83 -22.56
N LEU A 117 20.46 -7.40 -22.34
CA LEU A 117 21.37 -8.01 -21.36
C LEU A 117 20.90 -7.77 -19.91
N ILE A 118 20.37 -6.59 -19.59
CA ILE A 118 19.73 -6.28 -18.30
C ILE A 118 18.54 -7.23 -18.06
N GLN A 119 17.71 -7.47 -19.08
CA GLN A 119 16.59 -8.41 -18.98
C GLN A 119 17.03 -9.86 -18.75
N GLN A 120 18.18 -10.26 -19.24
CA GLN A 120 18.73 -11.62 -19.03
C GLN A 120 19.44 -11.75 -17.67
N ALA A 121 20.06 -10.68 -17.18
CA ALA A 121 20.89 -10.70 -15.97
C ALA A 121 20.13 -10.42 -14.66
N LEU A 122 18.96 -9.75 -14.70
CA LEU A 122 18.23 -9.36 -13.50
C LEU A 122 16.95 -10.20 -13.27
N PRO A 123 16.66 -10.61 -12.01
CA PRO A 123 15.43 -11.34 -11.69
C PRO A 123 14.14 -10.58 -12.06
N SER A 124 13.12 -11.32 -12.50
CA SER A 124 11.78 -10.80 -12.78
C SER A 124 11.24 -9.98 -11.59
N GLY A 125 10.84 -8.74 -11.84
CA GLY A 125 10.31 -7.82 -10.82
C GLY A 125 11.35 -7.07 -9.98
N SER A 126 12.65 -7.39 -10.08
CA SER A 126 13.71 -6.62 -9.39
C SER A 126 14.07 -5.32 -10.09
N TYR A 127 13.55 -5.09 -11.30
CA TYR A 127 13.77 -3.87 -12.09
C TYR A 127 12.56 -3.51 -12.96
N GLN A 128 12.50 -2.25 -13.37
CA GLN A 128 11.63 -1.75 -14.43
C GLN A 128 12.39 -0.67 -15.19
N ILE A 129 12.54 -0.82 -16.51
CA ILE A 129 13.07 0.26 -17.36
C ILE A 129 11.96 1.30 -17.54
N THR A 130 12.27 2.56 -17.26
CA THR A 130 11.33 3.70 -17.29
C THR A 130 11.60 4.65 -18.45
N ASN A 131 12.81 4.66 -19.01
CA ASN A 131 13.20 5.46 -20.17
C ASN A 131 14.27 4.74 -21.01
N LEU A 132 14.18 4.88 -22.33
CA LEU A 132 15.25 4.57 -23.29
C LEU A 132 15.21 5.66 -24.37
N THR A 133 16.25 6.49 -24.44
CA THR A 133 16.31 7.63 -25.36
C THR A 133 17.75 7.95 -25.78
N GLY A 134 17.93 8.81 -26.79
CA GLY A 134 19.25 9.28 -27.24
C GLY A 134 19.28 9.67 -28.71
N GLY A 135 20.22 10.52 -29.08
CA GLY A 135 20.42 11.05 -30.42
C GLY A 135 19.56 12.28 -30.73
N ASN A 136 20.15 13.25 -31.45
CA ASN A 136 19.57 14.58 -31.68
C ASN A 136 18.73 14.70 -32.98
N SER A 137 18.86 13.77 -33.93
CA SER A 137 18.16 13.85 -35.23
C SER A 137 18.09 12.49 -35.92
N VAL A 138 17.00 12.25 -36.66
CA VAL A 138 16.79 11.04 -37.48
C VAL A 138 17.87 10.85 -38.56
N ASN A 139 18.59 11.92 -38.94
CA ASN A 139 19.64 11.88 -39.96
C ASN A 139 21.07 11.89 -39.37
N SER A 140 21.21 11.49 -38.10
CA SER A 140 22.47 11.43 -37.37
C SER A 140 22.65 10.09 -36.66
N ILE A 141 23.89 9.62 -36.58
CA ILE A 141 24.29 8.51 -35.70
C ILE A 141 24.29 9.04 -34.27
N ALA A 142 23.66 8.31 -33.34
CA ALA A 142 23.51 8.75 -31.96
C ALA A 142 24.88 8.85 -31.26
N SER A 143 25.24 10.07 -30.89
CA SER A 143 26.35 10.41 -29.98
C SER A 143 26.12 9.85 -28.58
N ASP A 144 24.87 9.78 -28.17
CA ASP A 144 24.40 9.59 -26.81
C ASP A 144 23.31 8.51 -26.74
N GLY A 145 23.19 7.87 -25.59
CA GLY A 145 22.14 6.91 -25.26
C GLY A 145 21.90 6.91 -23.76
N LEU A 146 20.65 6.81 -23.34
CA LEU A 146 20.22 6.94 -21.96
C LEU A 146 19.23 5.84 -21.63
N ILE A 147 19.55 5.02 -20.63
CA ILE A 147 18.60 4.12 -19.96
C ILE A 147 18.34 4.69 -18.59
N GLU A 148 17.06 4.86 -18.23
CA GLU A 148 16.67 5.10 -16.84
C GLU A 148 15.82 3.92 -16.39
N LEU A 149 16.13 3.39 -15.21
CA LEU A 149 15.45 2.23 -14.66
C LEU A 149 15.26 2.39 -13.15
N LYS A 150 14.15 1.86 -12.66
CA LYS A 150 13.84 1.70 -11.25
C LYS A 150 14.28 0.30 -10.83
N LEU A 151 15.11 0.20 -9.79
CA LEU A 151 15.46 -1.07 -9.15
C LEU A 151 14.61 -1.30 -7.90
N THR A 152 14.43 -2.56 -7.53
CA THR A 152 13.63 -3.02 -6.38
C THR A 152 14.40 -4.12 -5.65
N ALA A 153 14.79 -3.89 -4.39
CA ALA A 153 15.64 -4.80 -3.62
C ALA A 153 15.20 -4.92 -2.16
N ALA A 154 15.40 -6.10 -1.56
CA ALA A 154 15.04 -6.36 -0.16
C ALA A 154 15.96 -5.66 0.87
N ASN A 155 17.17 -5.25 0.46
CA ASN A 155 18.15 -4.53 1.29
C ASN A 155 19.29 -3.94 0.42
N ALA A 156 20.17 -3.16 1.04
CA ALA A 156 21.26 -2.46 0.36
C ALA A 156 22.27 -3.40 -0.33
N ALA A 157 22.57 -4.56 0.26
CA ALA A 157 23.48 -5.53 -0.34
C ALA A 157 22.87 -6.19 -1.59
N ALA A 158 21.55 -6.44 -1.60
CA ALA A 158 20.83 -6.87 -2.79
C ALA A 158 20.77 -5.77 -3.85
N TYR A 159 20.57 -4.50 -3.46
CA TYR A 159 20.61 -3.36 -4.39
C TYR A 159 21.97 -3.24 -5.10
N GLN A 160 23.09 -3.33 -4.37
CA GLN A 160 24.42 -3.25 -4.98
C GLN A 160 24.70 -4.42 -5.95
N LYS A 161 24.16 -5.62 -5.70
CA LYS A 161 24.22 -6.73 -6.67
C LYS A 161 23.47 -6.41 -7.97
N LEU A 162 22.29 -5.79 -7.89
CA LEU A 162 21.54 -5.37 -9.08
C LEU A 162 22.26 -4.25 -9.84
N VAL A 163 22.83 -3.25 -9.16
CA VAL A 163 23.64 -2.19 -9.78
C VAL A 163 24.87 -2.79 -10.48
N THR A 164 25.53 -3.76 -9.86
CA THR A 164 26.68 -4.48 -10.47
C THR A 164 26.25 -5.24 -11.73
N ALA A 165 25.13 -5.96 -11.70
CA ALA A 165 24.61 -6.67 -12.86
C ALA A 165 24.24 -5.73 -14.02
N VAL A 166 23.60 -4.59 -13.73
CA VAL A 166 23.33 -3.54 -14.73
C VAL A 166 24.61 -2.95 -15.30
N THR A 167 25.64 -2.74 -14.46
CA THR A 167 26.94 -2.19 -14.89
C THR A 167 27.66 -3.14 -15.84
N ASN A 168 27.65 -4.44 -15.55
CA ASN A 168 28.21 -5.46 -16.43
C ASN A 168 27.44 -5.53 -17.77
N ALA A 169 26.11 -5.58 -17.72
CA ALA A 169 25.26 -5.59 -18.91
C ALA A 169 25.39 -4.32 -19.78
N ALA A 170 25.64 -3.16 -19.16
CA ALA A 170 25.92 -1.91 -19.86
C ALA A 170 27.28 -1.94 -20.57
N ALA A 171 28.33 -2.38 -19.88
CA ALA A 171 29.67 -2.51 -20.44
C ALA A 171 29.69 -3.55 -21.58
N GLU A 172 29.01 -4.68 -21.43
CA GLU A 172 28.86 -5.70 -22.46
C GLU A 172 28.03 -5.20 -23.65
N GLY A 173 26.94 -4.46 -23.43
CA GLY A 173 26.15 -3.85 -24.51
C GLY A 173 26.96 -2.84 -25.34
N ALA A 174 27.82 -2.05 -24.70
CA ALA A 174 28.78 -1.17 -25.37
C ALA A 174 29.87 -1.97 -26.12
N ALA A 175 30.45 -2.99 -25.49
CA ALA A 175 31.43 -3.87 -26.13
C ALA A 175 30.87 -4.60 -27.36
N ALA A 176 29.59 -5.02 -27.32
CA ALA A 176 28.92 -5.69 -28.42
C ALA A 176 28.67 -4.76 -29.63
N GLU A 177 28.32 -3.49 -29.44
CA GLU A 177 28.24 -2.53 -30.56
C GLU A 177 29.63 -2.17 -31.09
N ASN A 178 30.63 -2.02 -30.22
CA ASN A 178 32.02 -1.79 -30.62
C ASN A 178 32.55 -2.94 -31.49
N ALA A 179 32.36 -4.19 -31.05
CA ALA A 179 32.74 -5.40 -31.78
C ALA A 179 31.97 -5.54 -33.10
N PHE A 180 30.66 -5.23 -33.12
CA PHE A 180 29.84 -5.24 -34.34
C PHE A 180 30.32 -4.26 -35.42
N ARG A 181 31.01 -3.18 -35.03
CA ARG A 181 31.67 -2.24 -35.96
C ARG A 181 33.19 -2.43 -36.08
N GLY A 182 33.77 -3.41 -35.40
CA GLY A 182 35.20 -3.72 -35.41
C GLY A 182 36.11 -2.74 -34.66
N VAL A 183 35.57 -1.67 -34.05
CA VAL A 183 36.34 -0.60 -33.39
C VAL A 183 36.94 -1.06 -32.06
N LYS A 184 38.12 -0.52 -31.75
CA LYS A 184 38.98 -0.91 -30.63
C LYS A 184 39.25 0.26 -29.69
N ALA A 185 39.59 -0.05 -28.45
CA ALA A 185 40.04 0.98 -27.51
C ALA A 185 41.32 1.66 -28.04
N GLY A 186 41.29 2.98 -28.14
CA GLY A 186 42.36 3.78 -28.76
C GLY A 186 42.07 4.22 -30.20
N ASP A 187 41.12 3.59 -30.90
CA ASP A 187 40.70 4.07 -32.22
C ASP A 187 40.09 5.47 -32.11
N LEU A 188 40.49 6.37 -33.02
CA LEU A 188 40.00 7.74 -33.09
C LEU A 188 39.18 7.97 -34.36
N THR A 189 38.19 8.83 -34.26
CA THR A 189 37.40 9.29 -35.39
C THR A 189 37.15 10.79 -35.23
N SER A 190 37.58 11.59 -36.22
CA SER A 190 37.61 13.06 -36.12
C SER A 190 38.34 13.61 -34.88
N GLY A 191 39.33 12.88 -34.34
CA GLY A 191 40.08 13.24 -33.13
C GLY A 191 39.44 12.83 -31.79
N ALA A 192 38.20 12.34 -31.79
CA ALA A 192 37.51 11.81 -30.61
C ALA A 192 37.54 10.27 -30.58
N PRO A 193 37.35 9.61 -29.41
CA PRO A 193 37.27 8.15 -29.33
C PRO A 193 36.18 7.56 -30.23
N ALA A 194 36.53 6.54 -31.03
CA ALA A 194 35.61 5.88 -31.95
C ALA A 194 34.68 4.85 -31.28
N THR A 195 34.98 4.43 -30.05
CA THR A 195 34.21 3.45 -29.27
C THR A 195 33.07 4.08 -28.47
N VAL A 196 31.96 3.36 -28.31
CA VAL A 196 30.99 3.66 -27.24
C VAL A 196 31.56 3.25 -25.89
N ARG A 197 31.31 4.08 -24.87
CA ARG A 197 31.54 3.80 -23.43
C ARG A 197 30.24 3.98 -22.65
N SER A 198 30.10 3.29 -21.53
CA SER A 198 28.94 3.39 -20.62
C SER A 198 29.35 3.88 -19.22
N VAL A 199 28.51 4.67 -18.58
CA VAL A 199 28.62 5.13 -17.18
C VAL A 199 27.32 4.81 -16.44
N VAL A 200 27.42 4.39 -15.18
CA VAL A 200 26.26 4.02 -14.34
C VAL A 200 26.22 4.91 -13.10
N THR A 201 25.06 5.55 -12.88
CA THR A 201 24.87 6.57 -11.83
C THR A 201 23.62 6.24 -11.01
N PRO A 202 23.75 5.83 -9.73
CA PRO A 202 22.63 5.69 -8.80
C PRO A 202 21.91 7.02 -8.55
N LEU A 203 20.60 6.95 -8.33
CA LEU A 203 19.72 8.07 -7.95
C LEU A 203 19.20 7.87 -6.51
#